data_AF-A0A8J7Z3F2-F1
#
_entry.id   AF-A0A8J7Z3F2-F1
#
_cell.length_a   1.000
_cell.length_b   1.000
_cell.length_c   1.000
_cell.angle_alpha   90.00
_cell.angle_beta   90.00
_cell.angle_gamma   90.00
#
_symmetry.space_group_name_H-M   'P 1'
#
loop_
_entity.id
_entity.type
_entity.pdbx_description
1 polymer ?
#
loop_
_entity_poly.entity_id
_entity_poly.type
_entity_poly.pdbx_seq_one_letter_code
_entity_poly.pdbx_strand_id
1 'polypeptide(L)'
;MLKFAAYRALLSLLVGILGYQTLASRSLLAQSLTQAQITQQSCAPTNGLPLNKNHIELRGAALGFSLDSNTMGRAFQNFALDSVGKIENTTWFPSRVREIATSTSSTIHRGIVPDAVGAIEVIVVNSQGQITQRDYYGLSSFHEAKFTTGTIYLSSFAHQIIGYIDVAKNSSAGRAPIALGGLRPTPVVFFLTPSNATIAASVIITATNDRVAVYQRIACDAPSTPSTTDMIMGSAVLLNSQVYAGSFPPFVIPSGRVAGLR
;
A
#
# COMPACT_ATOMS: atom_id res chain seq x y z
N MET A 1 25.40 53.01 25.47
CA MET A 1 24.89 51.64 25.75
C MET A 1 23.60 51.27 25.00
N LEU A 2 22.81 52.20 24.45
CA LEU A 2 21.58 51.86 23.68
C LEU A 2 21.79 51.25 22.27
N LYS A 3 22.99 51.34 21.68
CA LYS A 3 23.23 50.84 20.31
C LYS A 3 23.44 49.31 20.19
N PHE A 4 23.67 48.61 21.30
CA PHE A 4 23.92 47.16 21.28
C PHE A 4 22.64 46.30 21.37
N ALA A 5 21.51 46.85 21.84
CA ALA A 5 20.26 46.12 21.96
C ALA A 5 19.55 45.93 20.59
N ALA A 6 19.65 46.92 19.70
CA ALA A 6 18.99 46.88 18.39
C ALA A 6 19.60 45.82 17.44
N TYR A 7 20.90 45.54 17.55
CA TYR A 7 21.59 44.55 16.70
C TYR A 7 21.23 43.09 17.02
N ARG A 8 20.91 42.77 18.29
CA ARG A 8 20.52 41.40 18.68
C ARG A 8 19.10 41.03 18.23
N ALA A 9 18.20 42.00 18.17
CA ALA A 9 16.84 41.78 17.67
C ALA A 9 16.82 41.52 16.15
N LEU A 10 17.64 42.25 15.37
CA LEU A 10 17.72 42.06 13.92
C LEU A 10 18.38 40.73 13.51
N LEU A 11 19.41 40.29 14.24
CA LEU A 11 20.09 39.02 13.95
C LEU A 11 19.18 37.81 14.25
N SER A 12 18.34 37.90 15.28
CA SER A 12 17.38 36.85 15.64
C SER A 12 16.23 36.73 14.62
N LEU A 13 15.82 37.85 14.01
CA LEU A 13 14.80 37.86 12.96
C LEU A 13 15.33 37.26 11.64
N LEU A 14 16.59 37.52 11.27
CA LEU A 14 17.21 36.97 10.07
C LEU A 14 17.48 35.46 10.15
N VAL A 15 17.88 34.94 11.32
CA VAL A 15 18.03 33.48 11.53
C VAL A 15 16.67 32.78 11.51
N GLY A 16 15.61 33.43 12.00
CA GLY A 16 14.24 32.94 11.86
C GLY A 16 13.79 32.84 10.40
N ILE A 17 14.06 33.86 9.57
CA ILE A 17 13.63 33.89 8.17
C ILE A 17 14.44 32.90 7.30
N LEU A 18 15.74 32.73 7.55
CA LEU A 18 16.59 31.72 6.87
C LEU A 18 16.27 30.28 7.31
N GLY A 19 15.83 30.07 8.55
CA GLY A 19 15.35 28.76 9.03
C GLY A 19 13.98 28.36 8.47
N TYR A 20 13.08 29.31 8.22
CA TYR A 20 11.78 29.02 7.61
C TYR A 20 11.86 28.73 6.10
N GLN A 21 12.83 29.31 5.39
CA GLN A 21 13.01 29.08 3.95
C GLN A 21 13.68 27.73 3.62
N THR A 22 14.32 27.07 4.58
CA THR A 22 14.92 25.73 4.37
C THR A 22 13.95 24.57 4.64
N LEU A 23 12.82 24.82 5.30
CA LEU A 23 11.73 23.85 5.47
C LEU A 23 10.65 23.94 4.36
N ALA A 24 10.65 25.01 3.55
CA ALA A 24 9.62 25.26 2.54
C ALA A 24 9.89 24.64 1.16
N SER A 25 11.07 24.06 0.89
CA SER A 25 11.52 23.81 -0.49
C SER A 25 12.05 22.41 -0.78
N ARG A 26 11.71 21.42 0.04
CA ARG A 26 11.77 20.01 -0.39
C ARG A 26 10.39 19.41 -0.42
N SER A 27 9.50 20.03 -1.20
CA SER A 27 8.55 19.23 -1.98
C SER A 27 9.37 18.38 -2.95
N LEU A 28 10.00 17.33 -2.42
CA LEU A 28 10.28 16.15 -3.23
C LEU A 28 8.88 15.69 -3.67
N LEU A 29 8.42 16.23 -4.80
CA LEU A 29 7.40 15.58 -5.60
C LEU A 29 8.01 14.22 -5.90
N ALA A 30 7.70 13.25 -5.04
CA ALA A 30 8.11 11.88 -5.22
C ALA A 30 7.65 11.53 -6.64
N GLN A 31 8.62 11.18 -7.49
CA GLN A 31 8.33 10.83 -8.87
C GLN A 31 7.40 9.61 -8.81
N SER A 32 6.12 9.82 -9.09
CA SER A 32 5.14 8.74 -9.10
C SER A 32 5.48 7.84 -10.28
N LEU A 33 5.66 6.54 -10.02
CA LEU A 33 5.81 5.56 -11.09
C LEU A 33 4.59 5.60 -12.00
N THR A 34 4.82 5.55 -13.31
CA THR A 34 3.73 5.40 -14.27
C THR A 34 3.13 3.99 -14.18
N GLN A 35 1.88 3.82 -14.61
CA GLN A 35 1.23 2.50 -14.61
C GLN A 35 2.03 1.45 -15.42
N ALA A 36 2.68 1.86 -16.51
CA ALA A 36 3.54 0.98 -17.29
C ALA A 36 4.77 0.51 -16.50
N GLN A 37 5.42 1.41 -15.75
CA GLN A 37 6.55 1.06 -14.88
C GLN A 37 6.12 0.13 -13.74
N ILE A 38 4.98 0.40 -13.10
CA ILE A 38 4.41 -0.46 -12.05
C ILE A 38 4.16 -1.87 -12.61
N THR A 39 3.53 -1.93 -13.78
CA THR A 39 3.21 -3.18 -14.47
C THR A 39 4.47 -3.99 -14.79
N GLN A 40 5.48 -3.34 -15.38
CA GLN A 40 6.75 -3.97 -15.71
C GLN A 40 7.47 -4.47 -14.46
N GLN A 41 7.61 -3.63 -13.43
CA GLN A 41 8.28 -3.99 -12.17
C GLN A 41 7.59 -5.14 -11.44
N SER A 42 6.24 -5.16 -11.45
CA SER A 42 5.46 -6.22 -10.82
C SER A 42 5.66 -7.57 -11.51
N CYS A 43 5.60 -7.63 -12.83
CA CYS A 43 5.64 -8.90 -13.56
C CYS A 43 7.05 -9.40 -13.92
N ALA A 44 8.06 -8.52 -13.95
CA ALA A 44 9.43 -8.89 -14.34
C ALA A 44 10.01 -10.09 -13.57
N PRO A 45 9.87 -10.22 -12.24
CA PRO A 45 10.45 -11.36 -11.50
C PRO A 45 9.84 -12.72 -11.86
N THR A 46 8.63 -12.73 -12.42
CA THR A 46 7.93 -13.96 -12.85
C THR A 46 8.19 -14.30 -14.31
N ASN A 47 8.90 -13.43 -15.06
CA ASN A 47 8.96 -13.45 -16.52
C ASN A 47 7.57 -13.49 -17.20
N GLY A 48 6.53 -13.09 -16.48
CA GLY A 48 5.14 -13.10 -16.93
C GLY A 48 4.77 -11.85 -17.72
N LEU A 49 3.85 -11.99 -18.66
CA LEU A 49 3.19 -10.84 -19.30
C LEU A 49 2.10 -10.29 -18.38
N PRO A 50 1.92 -8.96 -18.31
CA PRO A 50 0.88 -8.37 -17.49
C PRO A 50 -0.51 -8.58 -18.08
N LEU A 51 -1.46 -8.96 -17.23
CA LEU A 51 -2.83 -9.27 -17.62
C LEU A 51 -3.77 -8.12 -17.29
N ASN A 52 -4.42 -7.57 -18.32
CA ASN A 52 -5.51 -6.64 -18.15
C ASN A 52 -6.81 -7.40 -17.82
N LYS A 53 -7.87 -6.67 -17.45
CA LYS A 53 -9.16 -7.29 -17.11
C LYS A 53 -9.70 -8.22 -18.21
N ASN A 54 -9.63 -7.79 -19.47
CA ASN A 54 -10.15 -8.57 -20.62
C ASN A 54 -9.40 -9.91 -20.80
N HIS A 55 -8.07 -9.93 -20.64
CA HIS A 55 -7.30 -11.18 -20.69
C HIS A 55 -7.76 -12.18 -19.62
N ILE A 56 -8.08 -11.68 -18.42
CA ILE A 56 -8.55 -12.50 -17.30
C ILE A 56 -9.98 -13.00 -17.56
N GLU A 57 -10.87 -12.17 -18.12
CA GLU A 57 -12.22 -12.58 -18.52
C GLU A 57 -12.19 -13.67 -19.59
N LEU A 58 -11.34 -13.54 -20.61
CA LEU A 58 -11.18 -14.57 -21.64
C LEU A 58 -10.74 -15.92 -21.06
N ARG A 59 -9.86 -15.91 -20.06
CA ARG A 59 -9.45 -17.13 -19.34
C ARG A 59 -10.57 -17.69 -18.47
N GLY A 60 -11.29 -16.82 -17.77
CA GLY A 60 -12.48 -17.21 -17.01
C GLY A 60 -13.52 -17.91 -17.90
N ALA A 61 -13.81 -17.32 -19.07
CA ALA A 61 -14.72 -17.90 -20.05
C ALA A 61 -14.24 -19.27 -20.56
N ALA A 62 -12.95 -19.42 -20.84
CA ALA A 62 -12.36 -20.71 -21.27
C ALA A 62 -12.48 -21.80 -20.20
N LEU A 63 -12.54 -21.43 -18.92
CA LEU A 63 -12.78 -22.31 -17.78
C LEU A 63 -14.27 -22.50 -17.45
N GLY A 64 -15.18 -21.89 -18.22
CA GLY A 64 -16.63 -22.01 -18.04
C GLY A 64 -17.23 -21.07 -16.98
N PHE A 65 -16.49 -20.05 -16.50
CA PHE A 65 -17.05 -19.05 -15.60
C PHE A 65 -18.05 -18.13 -16.32
N SER A 66 -19.10 -17.74 -15.61
CA SER A 66 -19.95 -16.62 -16.01
C SER A 66 -19.13 -15.33 -16.00
N LEU A 67 -19.27 -14.52 -17.04
CA LEU A 67 -18.56 -13.24 -17.20
C LEU A 67 -19.26 -12.07 -16.49
N ASP A 68 -20.28 -12.33 -15.67
CA ASP A 68 -20.87 -11.29 -14.86
C ASP A 68 -19.85 -10.74 -13.84
N SER A 69 -19.98 -9.44 -13.53
CA SER A 69 -18.98 -8.74 -12.73
C SER A 69 -18.83 -9.27 -11.31
N ASN A 70 -19.87 -9.89 -10.72
CA ASN A 70 -19.80 -10.42 -9.37
C ASN A 70 -19.04 -11.76 -9.36
N THR A 71 -19.38 -12.66 -10.28
CA THR A 71 -18.68 -13.96 -10.43
C THR A 71 -17.20 -13.75 -10.74
N MET A 72 -16.89 -12.93 -11.74
CA MET A 72 -15.50 -12.65 -12.11
C MET A 72 -14.76 -11.87 -11.04
N GLY A 73 -15.43 -10.93 -10.37
CA GLY A 73 -14.87 -10.19 -9.24
C GLY A 73 -14.47 -11.12 -8.09
N ARG A 74 -15.35 -12.06 -7.72
CA ARG A 74 -15.07 -13.05 -6.67
C ARG A 74 -14.00 -14.05 -7.08
N ALA A 75 -14.04 -14.54 -8.32
CA ALA A 75 -13.01 -15.45 -8.84
C ALA A 75 -11.63 -14.78 -8.83
N PHE A 76 -11.55 -13.52 -9.26
CA PHE A 76 -10.31 -12.74 -9.22
C PHE A 76 -9.82 -12.50 -7.79
N GLN A 77 -10.71 -12.17 -6.85
CA GLN A 77 -10.34 -12.01 -5.44
C GLN A 77 -9.73 -13.28 -4.86
N ASN A 78 -10.39 -14.43 -5.05
CA ASN A 78 -9.89 -15.72 -4.56
C ASN A 78 -8.50 -16.02 -5.14
N PHE A 79 -8.35 -15.92 -6.47
CA PHE A 79 -7.07 -16.05 -7.15
C PHE A 79 -6.00 -15.11 -6.55
N ALA A 80 -6.32 -13.83 -6.41
CA ALA A 80 -5.37 -12.82 -6.01
C ALA A 80 -4.87 -13.06 -4.59
N LEU A 81 -5.78 -13.41 -3.66
CA LEU A 81 -5.45 -13.72 -2.27
C LEU A 81 -4.65 -15.02 -2.15
N ASP A 82 -5.08 -16.10 -2.82
CA ASP A 82 -4.37 -17.38 -2.83
C ASP A 82 -2.95 -17.22 -3.36
N SER A 83 -2.79 -16.47 -4.46
CA SER A 83 -1.49 -16.21 -5.06
C SER A 83 -0.52 -15.45 -4.14
N VAL A 84 -1.01 -14.71 -3.15
CA VAL A 84 -0.17 -14.01 -2.15
C VAL A 84 -0.21 -14.69 -0.77
N GLY A 85 -0.76 -15.90 -0.68
CA GLY A 85 -0.86 -16.68 0.55
C GLY A 85 -1.70 -16.02 1.63
N LYS A 86 -2.81 -15.39 1.24
CA LYS A 86 -3.74 -14.71 2.15
C LYS A 86 -5.09 -15.41 2.16
N ILE A 87 -5.73 -15.39 3.32
CA ILE A 87 -7.07 -15.94 3.54
C ILE A 87 -8.05 -14.77 3.53
N GLU A 88 -9.21 -14.99 2.93
CA GLU A 88 -10.30 -14.02 2.91
C GLU A 88 -10.66 -13.55 4.32
N ASN A 89 -10.76 -12.24 4.48
CA ASN A 89 -11.24 -11.60 5.68
C ASN A 89 -12.70 -11.16 5.50
N THR A 90 -13.55 -11.58 6.43
CA THR A 90 -14.94 -11.12 6.53
C THR A 90 -15.15 -10.18 7.73
N THR A 91 -14.08 -9.89 8.48
CA THR A 91 -14.13 -9.04 9.67
C THR A 91 -14.22 -7.58 9.28
N TRP A 92 -15.08 -6.87 9.99
CA TRP A 92 -15.32 -5.47 9.82
C TRP A 92 -14.34 -4.59 10.63
N PHE A 93 -13.94 -3.44 10.06
CA PHE A 93 -13.11 -2.45 10.75
C PHE A 93 -13.74 -1.05 10.71
N PRO A 94 -13.84 -0.36 11.86
CA PRO A 94 -14.37 1.00 11.91
C PRO A 94 -13.44 1.99 11.23
N SER A 95 -14.00 2.86 10.39
CA SER A 95 -13.30 4.02 9.83
C SER A 95 -14.11 5.28 10.05
N ARG A 96 -13.56 6.22 10.82
CA ARG A 96 -14.20 7.51 11.09
C ARG A 96 -14.24 8.37 9.83
N VAL A 97 -13.19 8.31 9.01
CA VAL A 97 -13.13 9.11 7.79
C VAL A 97 -14.18 8.64 6.78
N ARG A 98 -14.34 7.31 6.61
CA ARG A 98 -15.40 6.77 5.76
C ARG A 98 -16.79 7.06 6.30
N GLU A 99 -17.00 6.92 7.60
CA GLU A 99 -18.26 7.28 8.25
C GLU A 99 -18.68 8.72 7.91
N ILE A 100 -17.76 9.69 8.03
CA ILE A 100 -18.02 11.08 7.69
C ILE A 100 -18.33 11.23 6.20
N ALA A 101 -17.52 10.61 5.33
CA ALA A 101 -17.68 10.70 3.88
C ALA A 101 -18.98 10.06 3.36
N THR A 102 -19.56 9.13 4.12
CA THR A 102 -20.79 8.40 3.76
C THR A 102 -21.98 8.76 4.65
N SER A 103 -21.85 9.81 5.47
CA SER A 103 -22.83 10.20 6.50
C SER A 103 -24.24 10.50 5.96
N THR A 104 -24.36 10.90 4.70
CA THR A 104 -25.65 11.17 4.05
C THR A 104 -26.33 9.91 3.48
N SER A 105 -25.64 8.76 3.49
CA SER A 105 -26.17 7.49 2.98
C SER A 105 -26.55 6.57 4.12
N SER A 106 -27.81 6.10 4.12
CA SER A 106 -28.30 5.10 5.08
C SER A 106 -27.99 3.66 4.65
N THR A 107 -27.59 3.44 3.40
CA THR A 107 -27.39 2.11 2.81
C THR A 107 -25.92 1.70 2.75
N ILE A 108 -24.99 2.65 2.88
CA ILE A 108 -23.55 2.38 2.87
C ILE A 108 -23.07 2.09 4.29
N HIS A 109 -22.41 0.95 4.47
CA HIS A 109 -21.78 0.62 5.73
C HIS A 109 -20.60 1.56 6.03
N ARG A 110 -20.53 2.04 7.28
CA ARG A 110 -19.63 3.15 7.69
C ARG A 110 -18.15 2.79 7.82
N GLY A 111 -17.84 1.53 8.10
CA GLY A 111 -16.46 1.02 8.12
C GLY A 111 -16.22 -0.01 7.03
N ILE A 112 -15.01 -0.51 6.93
CA ILE A 112 -14.49 -1.26 5.79
C ILE A 112 -14.41 -2.78 6.04
N VAL A 113 -14.28 -3.54 4.96
CA VAL A 113 -13.96 -4.98 5.00
C VAL A 113 -12.88 -5.22 3.93
N PRO A 114 -11.59 -5.16 4.31
CA PRO A 114 -10.51 -5.53 3.41
C PRO A 114 -10.63 -7.00 3.03
N ASP A 115 -10.31 -7.34 1.79
CA ASP A 115 -10.38 -8.72 1.30
C ASP A 115 -9.45 -9.66 2.08
N ALA A 116 -8.31 -9.18 2.58
CA ALA A 116 -7.53 -9.89 3.59
C ALA A 116 -6.80 -8.93 4.53
N VAL A 117 -6.50 -9.42 5.74
CA VAL A 117 -5.75 -8.69 6.75
C VAL A 117 -4.62 -9.57 7.27
N GLY A 118 -3.47 -8.95 7.53
CA GLY A 118 -2.30 -9.60 8.09
C GLY A 118 -1.57 -8.72 9.07
N ALA A 119 -0.47 -9.26 9.59
CA ALA A 119 0.44 -8.53 10.44
C ALA A 119 1.65 -8.03 9.68
N ILE A 120 2.34 -7.08 10.32
CA ILE A 120 3.68 -6.65 9.95
C ILE A 120 4.64 -7.16 11.02
N GLU A 121 5.71 -7.80 10.58
CA GLU A 121 6.83 -8.18 11.43
C GLU A 121 7.97 -7.19 11.18
N VAL A 122 8.50 -6.60 12.25
CA VAL A 122 9.70 -5.77 12.20
C VAL A 122 10.84 -6.56 12.81
N ILE A 123 11.92 -6.69 12.04
CA ILE A 123 13.13 -7.38 12.47
C ILE A 123 14.25 -6.35 12.47
N VAL A 124 14.84 -6.11 13.65
CA VAL A 124 16.04 -5.29 13.79
C VAL A 124 17.24 -6.23 13.84
N VAL A 125 18.24 -5.93 13.02
CA VAL A 125 19.51 -6.67 13.00
C VAL A 125 20.67 -5.75 13.38
N ASN A 126 21.69 -6.29 14.05
CA ASN A 126 22.94 -5.56 14.29
C ASN A 126 23.81 -5.51 13.02
N SER A 127 24.98 -4.86 13.11
CA SER A 127 25.92 -4.76 11.99
C SER A 127 26.51 -6.10 11.54
N GLN A 128 26.38 -7.16 12.35
CA GLN A 128 26.75 -8.54 12.02
C GLN A 128 25.57 -9.33 11.41
N GLY A 129 24.41 -8.70 11.19
CA GLY A 129 23.21 -9.35 10.65
C GLY A 129 22.45 -10.23 11.64
N GLN A 130 22.80 -10.20 12.92
CA GLN A 130 22.10 -10.97 13.96
C GLN A 130 20.83 -10.22 14.39
N ILE A 131 19.73 -10.95 14.55
CA ILE A 131 18.46 -10.38 15.02
C ILE A 131 18.62 -9.93 16.48
N THR A 132 18.45 -8.64 16.73
CA THR A 132 18.48 -8.03 18.07
C THR A 132 17.09 -7.76 18.63
N GLN A 133 16.11 -7.56 17.75
CA GLN A 133 14.72 -7.32 18.13
C GLN A 133 13.78 -7.85 17.05
N ARG A 134 12.65 -8.38 17.49
CA ARG A 134 11.57 -8.86 16.63
C ARG A 134 10.24 -8.41 17.23
N ASP A 135 9.55 -7.54 16.52
CA ASP A 135 8.24 -7.02 16.93
C ASP A 135 7.17 -7.46 15.94
N TYR A 136 5.97 -7.68 16.46
CA TYR A 136 4.82 -8.11 15.68
C TYR A 136 3.66 -7.15 15.85
N TYR A 137 3.17 -6.64 14.73
CA TYR A 137 2.07 -5.69 14.67
C TYR A 137 0.90 -6.32 13.92
N GLY A 138 -0.03 -6.92 14.67
CA GLY A 138 -1.24 -7.52 14.13
C GLY A 138 -2.12 -6.50 13.38
N LEU A 139 -2.94 -6.97 12.44
CA LEU A 139 -3.94 -6.15 11.75
C LEU A 139 -3.35 -4.83 11.17
N SER A 140 -2.17 -4.93 10.56
CA SER A 140 -1.38 -3.78 10.09
C SER A 140 -1.03 -3.86 8.60
N SER A 141 -1.37 -4.98 7.96
CA SER A 141 -1.26 -5.19 6.52
C SER A 141 -2.65 -5.49 5.95
N PHE A 142 -3.13 -4.64 5.06
CA PHE A 142 -4.46 -4.73 4.47
C PHE A 142 -4.33 -5.03 2.98
N HIS A 143 -5.08 -6.00 2.48
CA HIS A 143 -5.05 -6.42 1.08
C HIS A 143 -6.42 -6.25 0.47
N GLU A 144 -6.44 -5.64 -0.71
CA GLU A 144 -7.64 -5.36 -1.47
C GLU A 144 -7.48 -5.82 -2.91
N ALA A 145 -8.22 -6.84 -3.31
CA ALA A 145 -8.35 -7.28 -4.68
C ALA A 145 -9.42 -6.45 -5.40
N LYS A 146 -9.07 -5.91 -6.57
CA LYS A 146 -10.00 -5.14 -7.39
C LYS A 146 -9.95 -5.55 -8.85
N PHE A 147 -11.00 -6.24 -9.27
CA PHE A 147 -11.24 -6.63 -10.65
C PHE A 147 -11.91 -5.50 -11.47
N THR A 148 -11.20 -4.39 -11.60
CA THR A 148 -11.66 -3.19 -12.29
C THR A 148 -10.71 -2.74 -13.38
N THR A 149 -11.17 -1.83 -14.22
CA THR A 149 -10.34 -1.05 -15.15
C THR A 149 -10.33 0.42 -14.72
N GLY A 150 -9.32 1.17 -15.14
CA GLY A 150 -9.24 2.60 -14.92
C GLY A 150 -8.74 2.99 -13.54
N THR A 151 -9.01 4.23 -13.15
CA THR A 151 -8.40 4.84 -11.97
C THR A 151 -9.20 4.54 -10.69
N ILE A 152 -8.51 4.08 -9.65
CA ILE A 152 -9.04 3.86 -8.30
C ILE A 152 -8.77 5.11 -7.45
N TYR A 153 -9.84 5.81 -7.09
CA TYR A 153 -9.83 7.05 -6.32
C TYR A 153 -10.18 6.79 -4.84
N LEU A 154 -9.98 7.80 -3.99
CA LEU A 154 -10.38 7.76 -2.57
C LEU A 154 -11.88 7.47 -2.36
N SER A 155 -12.73 7.92 -3.29
CA SER A 155 -14.19 7.70 -3.27
C SER A 155 -14.64 6.38 -3.90
N SER A 156 -13.75 5.67 -4.59
CA SER A 156 -14.09 4.40 -5.25
C SER A 156 -14.67 3.40 -4.25
N PHE A 157 -15.63 2.61 -4.74
CA PHE A 157 -16.29 1.55 -3.98
C PHE A 157 -16.94 2.06 -2.69
N ALA A 158 -17.69 3.17 -2.78
CA ALA A 158 -18.35 3.80 -1.63
C ALA A 158 -17.36 4.19 -0.52
N HIS A 159 -16.27 4.87 -0.91
CA HIS A 159 -15.23 5.39 -0.01
C HIS A 159 -14.49 4.31 0.80
N GLN A 160 -14.44 3.06 0.32
CA GLN A 160 -13.64 2.01 0.97
C GLN A 160 -12.15 2.36 1.00
N ILE A 161 -11.64 2.98 -0.08
CA ILE A 161 -10.19 3.27 -0.23
C ILE A 161 -9.67 4.23 0.83
N ILE A 162 -10.37 5.34 1.08
CA ILE A 162 -10.00 6.25 2.16
C ILE A 162 -10.16 5.59 3.54
N GLY A 163 -11.14 4.68 3.68
CA GLY A 163 -11.30 3.89 4.89
C GLY A 163 -10.15 2.91 5.15
N TYR A 164 -9.59 2.28 4.11
CA TYR A 164 -8.39 1.44 4.24
C TYR A 164 -7.21 2.22 4.79
N ILE A 165 -6.98 3.43 4.29
CA ILE A 165 -5.90 4.30 4.78
C ILE A 165 -6.14 4.68 6.24
N ASP A 166 -7.37 5.10 6.58
CA ASP A 166 -7.72 5.48 7.96
C ASP A 166 -7.54 4.31 8.95
N VAL A 167 -8.01 3.11 8.60
CA VAL A 167 -7.82 1.93 9.45
C VAL A 167 -6.36 1.52 9.55
N ALA A 168 -5.62 1.55 8.44
CA ALA A 168 -4.19 1.24 8.43
C ALA A 168 -3.39 2.21 9.31
N LYS A 169 -3.65 3.51 9.20
CA LYS A 169 -3.05 4.55 10.05
C LYS A 169 -3.33 4.31 11.54
N ASN A 170 -4.50 3.79 11.87
CA ASN A 170 -4.91 3.53 13.25
C ASN A 170 -4.62 2.09 13.72
N SER A 171 -3.93 1.27 12.93
CA SER A 171 -3.52 -0.09 13.31
C SER A 171 -2.46 -0.11 14.43
N SER A 172 -2.07 -1.29 14.93
CA SER A 172 -0.99 -1.38 15.92
C SER A 172 0.34 -0.84 15.38
N ALA A 173 0.67 -1.07 14.09
CA ALA A 173 1.85 -0.46 13.46
C ALA A 173 1.67 1.06 13.33
N GLY A 174 0.53 1.47 12.79
CA GLY A 174 0.19 2.88 12.57
C GLY A 174 0.05 3.72 13.86
N ARG A 175 -0.02 3.08 15.04
CA ARG A 175 0.00 3.73 16.36
C ARG A 175 1.26 3.44 17.18
N ALA A 176 2.11 2.52 16.75
CA ALA A 176 3.31 2.16 17.48
C ALA A 176 4.17 3.41 17.77
N PRO A 177 4.81 3.46 18.95
CA PRO A 177 5.83 4.45 19.20
C PRO A 177 6.97 4.29 18.20
N ILE A 178 7.79 5.32 18.10
CA ILE A 178 9.05 5.22 17.39
C ILE A 178 9.94 4.22 18.17
N ALA A 179 10.39 3.17 17.50
CA ALA A 179 11.27 2.14 18.03
C ALA A 179 12.74 2.61 18.08
N LEU A 180 13.60 1.77 18.65
CA LEU A 180 15.07 1.95 18.61
C LEU A 180 15.54 2.14 17.16
N GLY A 181 16.30 3.21 16.92
CA GLY A 181 16.71 3.63 15.57
C GLY A 181 15.82 4.69 14.93
N GLY A 182 14.83 5.24 15.64
CA GLY A 182 14.02 6.34 15.12
C GLY A 182 12.96 5.90 14.11
N LEU A 183 12.74 4.58 13.97
CA LEU A 183 11.85 3.99 12.99
C LEU A 183 10.48 3.69 13.59
N ARG A 184 9.44 3.91 12.79
CA ARG A 184 8.10 3.45 13.10
C ARG A 184 7.74 2.31 12.15
N PRO A 185 7.11 1.21 12.60
CA PRO A 185 6.50 0.26 11.67
C PRO A 185 5.49 0.99 10.79
N THR A 186 5.68 0.92 9.48
CA THR A 186 4.79 1.56 8.51
C THR A 186 3.65 0.61 8.18
N PRO A 187 2.38 0.90 8.55
CA PRO A 187 1.24 0.09 8.13
C PRO A 187 1.10 0.12 6.61
N VAL A 188 0.56 -0.94 6.02
CA VAL A 188 0.57 -1.14 4.56
C VAL A 188 -0.80 -1.47 4.01
N VAL A 189 -1.10 -0.96 2.81
CA VAL A 189 -2.26 -1.30 1.99
C VAL A 189 -1.76 -1.84 0.65
N PHE A 190 -2.18 -3.05 0.30
CA PHE A 190 -1.88 -3.70 -0.98
C PHE A 190 -3.11 -3.67 -1.89
N PHE A 191 -2.91 -3.16 -3.10
CA PHE A 191 -3.86 -3.31 -4.19
C PHE A 191 -3.44 -4.49 -5.07
N LEU A 192 -4.31 -5.49 -5.20
CA LEU A 192 -4.13 -6.62 -6.11
C LEU A 192 -5.04 -6.38 -7.31
N THR A 193 -4.46 -6.09 -8.49
CA THR A 193 -5.25 -5.59 -9.62
C THR A 193 -4.84 -6.22 -10.95
N PRO A 194 -5.72 -6.16 -11.97
CA PRO A 194 -5.29 -6.24 -13.36
C PRO A 194 -4.34 -5.10 -13.74
N SER A 195 -3.63 -5.24 -14.85
CA SER A 195 -2.61 -4.29 -15.31
C SER A 195 -3.15 -2.93 -15.77
N ASN A 196 -4.44 -2.87 -16.14
CA ASN A 196 -5.12 -1.66 -16.59
C ASN A 196 -5.94 -0.96 -15.48
N ALA A 197 -5.68 -1.28 -14.21
CA ALA A 197 -6.16 -0.52 -13.06
C ALA A 197 -5.04 0.35 -12.50
N THR A 198 -5.32 1.64 -12.32
CA THR A 198 -4.32 2.64 -11.87
C THR A 198 -4.73 3.20 -10.50
N ILE A 199 -3.80 3.29 -9.56
CA ILE A 199 -4.08 3.97 -8.28
C ILE A 199 -3.94 5.48 -8.45
N ALA A 200 -4.97 6.25 -8.05
CA ALA A 200 -4.97 7.70 -8.21
C ALA A 200 -3.87 8.37 -7.37
N ALA A 201 -3.31 9.48 -7.88
CA ALA A 201 -2.36 10.29 -7.13
C ALA A 201 -2.93 10.79 -5.79
N SER A 202 -4.24 11.07 -5.70
CA SER A 202 -4.88 11.46 -4.44
C SER A 202 -4.81 10.37 -3.37
N VAL A 203 -4.94 9.09 -3.75
CA VAL A 203 -4.78 7.95 -2.83
C VAL A 203 -3.34 7.90 -2.30
N ILE A 204 -2.37 8.03 -3.20
CA ILE A 204 -0.93 8.05 -2.87
C ILE A 204 -0.59 9.20 -1.92
N ILE A 205 -1.07 10.42 -2.21
CA ILE A 205 -0.83 11.61 -1.39
C ILE A 205 -1.47 11.47 -0.01
N THR A 206 -2.73 11.06 0.08
CA THR A 206 -3.41 10.86 1.36
C THR A 206 -2.71 9.79 2.20
N ALA A 207 -2.40 8.63 1.62
CA ALA A 207 -1.69 7.56 2.33
C ALA A 207 -0.30 8.02 2.81
N THR A 208 0.40 8.82 2.01
CA THR A 208 1.68 9.42 2.39
C THR A 208 1.57 10.31 3.61
N ASN A 209 0.62 11.24 3.60
CA ASN A 209 0.38 12.15 4.72
C ASN A 209 0.01 11.39 5.99
N ASP A 210 -0.67 10.26 5.83
CA ASP A 210 -1.07 9.37 6.91
C ASP A 210 -0.02 8.32 7.29
N ARG A 211 1.17 8.35 6.65
CA ARG A 211 2.28 7.40 6.86
C ARG A 211 1.86 5.94 6.68
N VAL A 212 1.07 5.67 5.66
CA VAL A 212 0.63 4.34 5.23
C VAL A 212 1.32 4.02 3.90
N ALA A 213 2.04 2.91 3.81
CA ALA A 213 2.63 2.48 2.55
C ALA A 213 1.55 1.87 1.64
N VAL A 214 1.60 2.23 0.36
CA VAL A 214 0.71 1.71 -0.67
C VAL A 214 1.53 0.88 -1.64
N TYR A 215 1.15 -0.37 -1.78
CA TYR A 215 1.73 -1.28 -2.74
C TYR A 215 0.70 -1.67 -3.80
N GLN A 216 1.15 -1.91 -5.01
CA GLN A 216 0.34 -2.53 -6.06
C GLN A 216 1.02 -3.81 -6.56
N ARG A 217 0.24 -4.88 -6.71
CA ARG A 217 0.62 -6.10 -7.40
C ARG A 217 -0.27 -6.24 -8.62
N ILE A 218 0.33 -6.60 -9.74
CA ILE A 218 -0.36 -6.81 -11.02
C ILE A 218 -0.51 -8.31 -11.26
N ALA A 219 -1.67 -8.73 -11.77
CA ALA A 219 -1.85 -10.08 -12.28
C ALA A 219 -0.99 -10.28 -13.54
N CYS A 220 -0.20 -11.35 -13.55
CA CYS A 220 0.75 -11.68 -14.59
C CYS A 220 0.52 -13.12 -15.07
N ASP A 221 1.01 -13.44 -16.25
CA ASP A 221 1.15 -14.82 -16.71
C ASP A 221 2.18 -15.59 -15.89
N ALA A 222 1.96 -16.89 -15.75
CA ALA A 222 2.86 -17.81 -15.07
C ALA A 222 3.46 -18.83 -16.07
N PRO A 223 4.40 -18.42 -16.96
CA PRO A 223 4.86 -19.25 -18.07
C PRO A 223 5.63 -20.51 -17.66
N SER A 224 6.09 -20.61 -16.41
CA SER A 224 6.94 -21.70 -15.90
C SER A 224 6.20 -22.79 -15.12
N THR A 225 4.88 -22.68 -14.94
CA THR A 225 4.07 -23.66 -14.19
C THR A 225 3.12 -24.42 -15.12
N PRO A 226 3.42 -25.67 -15.52
CA PRO A 226 2.63 -26.44 -16.49
C PRO A 226 1.36 -27.08 -15.87
N SER A 227 0.58 -26.31 -15.10
CA SER A 227 -0.71 -26.75 -14.57
C SER A 227 -1.65 -25.58 -14.31
N THR A 228 -2.88 -25.67 -14.85
CA THR A 228 -4.20 -25.06 -14.52
C THR A 228 -4.35 -23.63 -13.94
N THR A 229 -3.30 -22.97 -13.45
CA THR A 229 -3.29 -21.58 -13.03
C THR A 229 -2.22 -20.85 -13.83
N ASP A 230 -2.57 -20.47 -15.07
CA ASP A 230 -1.73 -19.68 -15.98
C ASP A 230 -1.51 -18.24 -15.50
N MET A 231 -1.82 -17.95 -14.24
CA MET A 231 -1.85 -16.61 -13.65
C MET A 231 -1.18 -16.63 -12.28
N ILE A 232 -0.47 -15.54 -11.98
CA ILE A 232 0.12 -15.27 -10.67
C ILE A 232 0.03 -13.77 -10.37
N MET A 233 -0.13 -13.39 -9.11
CA MET A 233 0.09 -12.01 -8.68
C MET A 233 1.59 -11.74 -8.63
N GLY A 234 2.04 -10.75 -9.40
CA GLY A 234 3.44 -10.35 -9.43
C GLY A 234 3.95 -9.77 -8.11
N SER A 235 5.16 -9.23 -8.18
CA SER A 235 5.83 -8.59 -7.05
C SER A 235 5.14 -7.29 -6.64
N ALA A 236 5.18 -6.98 -5.35
CA ALA A 236 4.63 -5.74 -4.83
C ALA A 236 5.50 -4.55 -5.22
N VAL A 237 4.89 -3.56 -5.88
CA VAL A 237 5.54 -2.29 -6.25
C VAL A 237 5.07 -1.20 -5.30
N LEU A 238 6.02 -0.57 -4.61
CA LEU A 238 5.75 0.52 -3.69
C LEU A 238 5.45 1.81 -4.46
N LEU A 239 4.29 2.43 -4.18
CA LEU A 239 3.83 3.63 -4.89
C LEU A 239 4.22 4.93 -4.20
N ASN A 240 4.62 4.87 -2.93
CA ASN A 240 4.87 6.04 -2.10
C ASN A 240 6.10 5.87 -1.19
N SER A 241 7.27 5.68 -1.79
CA SER A 241 8.54 5.45 -1.06
C SER A 241 8.89 6.48 0.01
N GLN A 242 8.38 7.70 -0.11
CA GLN A 242 8.53 8.77 0.86
C GLN A 242 7.97 8.46 2.25
N VAL A 243 7.08 7.47 2.41
CA VAL A 243 6.66 7.03 3.76
C VAL A 243 7.80 6.41 4.56
N TYR A 244 8.87 6.03 3.88
CA TYR A 244 10.12 5.56 4.46
C TYR A 244 11.23 6.63 4.41
N ALA A 245 11.00 7.84 3.88
CA ALA A 245 12.00 8.90 3.90
C ALA A 245 12.29 9.33 5.35
N GLY A 246 13.58 9.42 5.71
CA GLY A 246 14.01 9.57 7.11
C GLY A 246 14.21 8.23 7.85
N SER A 247 13.98 7.10 7.17
CA SER A 247 14.30 5.76 7.66
C SER A 247 15.64 5.32 7.08
N PHE A 248 16.68 5.19 7.90
CA PHE A 248 17.98 4.61 7.52
C PHE A 248 17.97 3.08 7.69
N PRO A 249 18.66 2.34 6.82
CA PRO A 249 18.05 1.71 5.65
C PRO A 249 17.01 0.62 6.02
N PRO A 250 15.92 0.48 5.24
CA PRO A 250 14.89 -0.51 5.52
C PRO A 250 15.32 -1.90 5.06
N PHE A 251 15.30 -2.89 5.96
CA PHE A 251 15.06 -4.28 5.58
C PHE A 251 13.70 -4.67 6.15
N VAL A 252 12.65 -4.47 5.36
CA VAL A 252 11.33 -5.05 5.62
C VAL A 252 11.06 -5.98 4.46
N ILE A 253 11.26 -7.28 4.69
CA ILE A 253 10.70 -8.30 3.80
C ILE A 253 9.26 -8.44 4.27
N PRO A 254 8.23 -8.08 3.48
CA PRO A 254 6.90 -8.58 3.74
C PRO A 254 7.01 -10.09 3.52
N SER A 255 7.03 -10.87 4.61
CA SER A 255 7.08 -12.32 4.58
C SER A 255 5.73 -12.86 4.06
N GLY A 256 5.51 -12.73 2.76
CA GLY A 256 4.78 -13.73 2.01
C GLY A 256 5.75 -14.90 1.84
N ARG A 257 5.56 -15.96 2.62
CA ARG A 257 6.34 -17.19 2.47
C ARG A 257 6.35 -17.61 1.00
N VAL A 258 7.52 -17.65 0.38
CA VAL A 258 7.80 -18.62 -0.68
C VAL A 258 8.39 -19.82 0.04
N ALA A 259 7.57 -20.86 0.20
CA ALA A 259 8.09 -22.18 0.53
C ALA A 259 8.86 -22.69 -0.68
N GLY A 260 10.14 -23.05 -0.51
CA GLY A 260 10.91 -23.78 -1.51
C GLY A 260 12.31 -23.23 -1.77
N LEU A 261 13.23 -23.41 -0.82
CA LEU A 261 14.61 -23.73 -1.14
C LEU A 261 14.89 -25.14 -0.61
N ARG A 262 15.07 -26.08 -1.53
CA ARG A 262 16.16 -27.04 -1.44
C ARG A 262 17.26 -26.53 -2.36
#